data_AF-A0A7L2TTC6-F1
#
_entry.id   AF-A0A7L2TTC6-F1
#
_cell.length_a   1.000
_cell.length_b   1.000
_cell.length_c   1.000
_cell.angle_alpha   90.00
_cell.angle_beta   90.00
_cell.angle_gamma   90.00
#
_symmetry.space_group_name_H-M   'P 1'
#
loop_
_entity.id
_entity.type
_entity.pdbx_description
1 polymer ?
#
loop_
_entity_poly.entity_id
_entity_poly.type
_entity_poly.pdbx_seq_one_letter_code
_entity_poly.pdbx_strand_id
1 'polypeptide(L)'
;QEALVTIRLLEILCEMSSNNDQLEHLQAFPGLLETAIDTLRLTHLAGKQAVNIFTATHAVTGQQEISHPAVGFKSHLIRLIGNLCYKNKENQDKV
;
A
#
# COMPACT_ATOMS: atom_id res chain seq x y z
N GLN A 1 -13.58 -12.35 -3.76
CA GLN A 1 -14.13 -11.54 -2.65
C GLN A 1 -13.01 -11.05 -1.73
N GLU A 2 -12.08 -11.93 -1.33
CA GLU A 2 -10.93 -11.58 -0.47
C GLU A 2 -10.09 -10.40 -0.98
N ALA A 3 -9.73 -10.37 -2.27
CA ALA A 3 -8.93 -9.28 -2.83
C ALA A 3 -9.58 -7.89 -2.65
N LEU A 4 -10.90 -7.78 -2.81
CA LEU A 4 -11.62 -6.50 -2.59
C LEU A 4 -11.62 -6.10 -1.12
N VAL A 5 -11.70 -7.08 -0.21
CA VAL A 5 -11.62 -6.82 1.23
C VAL A 5 -10.22 -6.32 1.60
N THR A 6 -9.17 -6.94 1.06
CA THR A 6 -7.78 -6.50 1.27
C THR A 6 -7.54 -5.08 0.76
N ILE A 7 -8.05 -4.74 -0.44
CA ILE A 7 -7.93 -3.39 -1.00
C ILE A 7 -8.62 -2.36 -0.09
N ARG A 8 -9.87 -2.62 0.33
CA ARG A 8 -10.60 -1.73 1.23
C ARG A 8 -9.93 -1.59 2.60
N LEU A 9 -9.41 -2.68 3.15
CA LEU A 9 -8.68 -2.64 4.42
C LEU A 9 -7.44 -1.76 4.30
N LEU A 10 -6.69 -1.86 3.20
CA LEU A 10 -5.53 -1.02 2.94
C LEU A 10 -5.92 0.47 2.82
N GLU A 11 -7.03 0.78 2.15
CA GLU A 11 -7.56 2.15 2.08
C GLU A 11 -7.88 2.71 3.47
N ILE A 12 -8.54 1.92 4.32
CA ILE A 12 -8.87 2.27 5.71
C ILE A 12 -7.60 2.49 6.53
N LEU A 13 -6.61 1.59 6.43
CA LEU A 13 -5.32 1.74 7.12
C LEU A 13 -4.60 3.01 6.69
N CYS A 14 -4.66 3.35 5.41
CA CYS A 14 -4.07 4.59 4.93
C CYS A 14 -4.81 5.83 5.45
N GLU A 15 -6.14 5.79 5.56
CA GLU A 15 -6.93 6.90 6.12
C GLU A 15 -6.64 7.07 7.61
N MET A 16 -6.67 5.97 8.37
CA MET A 16 -6.35 5.98 9.80
C MET A 16 -4.93 6.45 10.06
N SER A 17 -3.95 6.01 9.27
CA SER A 17 -2.54 6.44 9.42
C SER A 17 -2.29 7.87 8.92
N SER A 18 -3.24 8.51 8.25
CA SER A 18 -3.20 9.95 7.96
C SER A 18 -3.79 10.80 9.08
N ASN A 19 -4.45 10.19 10.07
CA ASN A 19 -4.94 10.86 11.27
C ASN A 19 -3.93 10.71 12.41
N ASN A 20 -3.43 11.84 12.95
CA ASN A 20 -2.44 11.86 14.02
C ASN A 20 -2.88 11.07 15.27
N ASP A 21 -4.17 11.08 15.61
CA ASP A 21 -4.69 10.42 16.82
C ASP A 21 -4.63 8.89 16.72
N GLN A 22 -4.63 8.34 15.50
CA GLN A 22 -4.58 6.90 15.26
C GLN A 22 -3.18 6.44 14.80
N LEU A 23 -2.36 7.38 14.32
CA LEU A 23 -1.06 7.08 13.75
C LEU A 23 -0.13 6.37 14.74
N GLU A 24 -0.01 6.87 15.98
CA GLU A 24 0.89 6.28 16.98
C GLU A 24 0.50 4.83 17.31
N HIS A 25 -0.80 4.54 17.39
CA HIS A 25 -1.31 3.18 17.61
C HIS A 25 -0.96 2.24 16.45
N LEU A 26 -1.09 2.71 15.21
CA LEU A 26 -0.73 1.92 14.03
C LEU A 26 0.79 1.74 13.90
N GLN A 27 1.58 2.75 14.25
CA GLN A 27 3.03 2.67 14.24
C GLN A 27 3.57 1.68 15.27
N ALA A 28 2.90 1.55 16.41
CA ALA A 28 3.23 0.60 17.47
C ALA A 28 2.67 -0.82 17.21
N PHE A 29 1.84 -1.02 16.18
CA PHE A 29 1.25 -2.32 15.90
C PHE A 29 2.32 -3.29 15.35
N PRO A 30 2.62 -4.39 16.07
CA PRO A 30 3.69 -5.29 15.64
C PRO A 30 3.39 -5.93 14.29
N GLY A 31 4.35 -5.90 13.37
CA GLY A 31 4.24 -6.59 12.09
C GLY A 31 3.47 -5.83 10.99
N LEU A 32 2.82 -4.70 11.28
CA LEU A 32 2.08 -3.97 10.26
C LEU A 32 3.01 -3.40 9.18
N LEU A 33 4.12 -2.79 9.60
CA LEU A 33 5.11 -2.24 8.68
C LEU A 33 5.74 -3.35 7.83
N GLU A 34 6.20 -4.42 8.47
CA GLU A 34 6.84 -5.56 7.83
C GLU A 34 5.89 -6.20 6.80
N THR A 35 4.62 -6.41 7.18
CA THR A 35 3.58 -6.95 6.29
C THR A 35 3.33 -6.03 5.09
N ALA A 36 3.29 -4.70 5.29
CA ALA A 36 3.09 -3.76 4.21
C ALA A 36 4.28 -3.75 3.22
N ILE A 37 5.51 -3.82 3.72
CA ILE A 37 6.74 -3.91 2.92
C ILE A 37 6.77 -5.21 2.12
N ASP A 38 6.52 -6.35 2.76
CA ASP A 38 6.51 -7.65 2.10
C ASP A 38 5.42 -7.72 1.04
N THR A 39 4.23 -7.19 1.33
CA THR A 39 3.13 -7.13 0.36
C THR A 39 3.51 -6.25 -0.83
N LEU A 40 4.15 -5.09 -0.62
CA LEU A 40 4.62 -4.23 -1.70
C LEU A 40 5.66 -4.94 -2.56
N ARG A 41 6.61 -5.64 -1.93
CA ARG A 41 7.65 -6.41 -2.61
C ARG A 41 7.06 -7.52 -3.47
N LEU A 42 6.14 -8.31 -2.91
CA LEU A 42 5.46 -9.39 -3.65
C LEU A 42 4.62 -8.85 -4.81
N THR A 43 3.89 -7.76 -4.59
CA THR A 43 3.10 -7.09 -5.63
C THR A 43 4.00 -6.55 -6.76
N HIS A 44 5.16 -6.02 -6.41
CA HIS A 44 6.15 -5.56 -7.39
C HIS A 44 6.73 -6.71 -8.21
N LEU A 45 7.14 -7.79 -7.56
CA LEU A 45 7.66 -8.99 -8.23
C LEU A 45 6.62 -9.61 -9.16
N ALA A 46 5.36 -9.73 -8.72
CA ALA A 46 4.26 -10.24 -9.54
C ALA A 46 4.09 -9.43 -10.83
N GLY A 47 4.15 -8.09 -10.74
CA GLY A 47 4.07 -7.21 -11.92
C GLY A 47 5.25 -7.31 -12.89
N LYS A 48 6.41 -7.85 -12.44
CA LYS A 48 7.60 -8.09 -13.27
C LYS A 48 7.64 -9.48 -13.90
N GLN A 49 7.01 -10.48 -13.28
CA GLN A 49 7.07 -11.87 -13.74
C GLN A 49 6.22 -12.12 -14.99
N ALA A 50 5.07 -11.46 -15.11
CA ALA A 50 4.16 -11.58 -16.24
C ALA A 50 3.41 -10.26 -16.46
N VAL A 51 2.87 -10.09 -17.66
CA VAL A 51 1.93 -8.99 -17.93
C VAL A 51 0.64 -9.24 -17.15
N ASN A 52 0.33 -8.36 -16.21
CA ASN A 52 -0.86 -8.41 -15.36
C ASN A 52 -1.21 -7.01 -14.84
N ILE A 53 -2.19 -6.94 -13.93
CA ILE A 53 -2.68 -5.67 -13.38
C ILE A 53 -1.64 -4.87 -12.58
N PHE A 54 -0.56 -5.50 -12.13
CA PHE A 54 0.54 -4.86 -11.40
C PHE A 54 1.72 -4.48 -12.30
N THR A 55 1.68 -4.81 -13.59
CA THR A 55 2.69 -4.39 -14.56
C THR A 55 2.69 -2.87 -14.67
N ALA A 56 3.88 -2.27 -14.72
CA ALA A 56 4.01 -0.82 -14.87
C ALA A 56 3.56 -0.41 -16.28
N THR A 57 2.46 0.34 -16.36
CA THR A 57 1.95 0.92 -17.61
C THR A 57 2.39 2.37 -17.69
N HIS A 58 3.14 2.74 -18.74
CA HIS A 58 3.53 4.13 -19.02
C HIS A 58 2.42 4.96 -19.70
N ALA A 59 1.22 4.40 -19.82
CA ALA A 59 0.10 5.02 -20.51
C ALA A 59 -0.72 5.91 -19.56
N VAL A 60 -0.46 7.22 -19.58
CA VAL A 60 -1.43 8.23 -19.11
C VAL A 60 -2.46 8.42 -20.23
N THR A 61 -3.29 7.41 -20.46
CA THR A 61 -4.43 7.56 -21.36
C THR A 61 -5.58 8.10 -20.52
N GLY A 62 -5.90 9.39 -20.68
CA GLY A 62 -6.97 10.12 -19.98
C GLY A 62 -8.40 9.66 -20.33
N GLN A 63 -8.58 8.39 -20.68
CA GLN A 63 -9.89 7.78 -20.90
C GLN A 63 -10.38 7.21 -19.57
N GLN A 64 -11.61 7.58 -19.19
CA GLN A 64 -12.36 6.98 -18.08
C GLN A 64 -12.68 5.51 -18.41
N GLU A 65 -11.66 4.65 -18.40
CA GLU A 65 -11.89 3.22 -18.29
C GLU A 65 -12.29 2.92 -16.84
N ILE A 66 -13.19 1.96 -16.66
CA ILE A 66 -13.51 1.40 -15.35
C ILE A 66 -12.22 0.78 -14.82
N SER A 67 -11.50 1.57 -14.02
CA SER A 67 -10.23 1.21 -13.42
C SER A 67 -10.42 -0.02 -12.54
N HIS A 68 -9.67 -1.09 -12.84
CA HIS A 68 -9.70 -2.30 -12.03
C HIS A 68 -9.43 -1.95 -10.55
N PRO A 69 -10.11 -2.56 -9.56
CA PRO A 69 -9.98 -2.16 -8.14
C PRO A 69 -8.56 -2.22 -7.56
N ALA A 70 -7.68 -3.02 -8.16
CA ALA A 70 -6.27 -3.11 -7.77
C ALA A 70 -5.39 -1.95 -8.31
N VAL A 71 -5.93 -1.10 -9.18
CA VAL A 71 -5.25 0.14 -9.59
C VAL A 71 -5.13 1.03 -8.35
N GLY A 72 -3.92 1.50 -8.08
CA GLY A 72 -3.60 2.23 -6.85
C GLY A 72 -3.20 1.36 -5.66
N PHE A 73 -3.30 0.03 -5.75
CA PHE A 73 -2.90 -0.87 -4.64
C PHE A 73 -1.43 -0.67 -4.25
N LYS A 74 -0.51 -0.59 -5.23
CA LYS A 74 0.91 -0.28 -4.97
C LYS A 74 1.12 1.09 -4.33
N SER A 75 0.43 2.12 -4.81
CA SER A 75 0.59 3.48 -4.25
C SER A 75 0.00 3.60 -2.85
N HIS A 76 -1.07 2.87 -2.54
CA HIS A 76 -1.61 2.79 -1.18
C HIS A 76 -0.66 2.06 -0.22
N LEU A 77 0.01 0.97 -0.64
CA LEU A 77 1.04 0.33 0.18
C LEU A 77 2.21 1.30 0.45
N ILE A 78 2.68 2.02 -0.57
CA ILE A 78 3.72 3.04 -0.41
C ILE A 78 3.27 4.15 0.56
N ARG A 79 2.02 4.62 0.44
CA ARG A 79 1.44 5.62 1.34
C ARG A 79 1.40 5.12 2.79
N LEU A 80 0.92 3.89 3.01
CA LEU A 80 0.86 3.31 4.35
C LEU A 80 2.27 3.19 4.96
N ILE A 81 3.24 2.65 4.22
CA ILE A 81 4.64 2.55 4.68
C ILE A 81 5.20 3.93 5.04
N GLY A 82 4.99 4.92 4.18
CA GLY A 82 5.42 6.30 4.42
C GLY A 82 4.80 6.89 5.68
N ASN A 83 3.49 6.71 5.89
CA ASN A 83 2.81 7.16 7.10
C ASN A 83 3.36 6.46 8.36
N LEU A 84 3.56 5.14 8.30
CA LEU A 84 4.10 4.37 9.43
C LEU A 84 5.54 4.77 9.78
N CYS A 85 6.31 5.26 8.82
CA CYS A 85 7.66 5.78 9.05
C CYS A 85 7.68 7.26 9.45
N TYR A 86 6.59 8.00 9.29
CA TYR A 86 6.55 9.44 9.55
C TYR A 86 6.86 9.71 11.03
N LYS A 87 7.96 10.43 11.28
CA LYS A 87 8.46 10.78 12.62
C LYS A 87 8.66 9.60 13.58
N ASN A 88 8.72 8.36 13.07
CA ASN A 88 8.95 7.17 13.86
C ASN A 88 10.29 6.54 13.48
N LYS A 89 11.32 6.77 14.31
CA LYS A 89 12.70 6.33 14.02
C LYS A 89 12.83 4.81 14.00
N GLU A 90 12.12 4.10 14.87
CA GLU A 90 12.14 2.64 14.91
C GLU A 90 11.64 2.06 13.59
N ASN A 91 10.53 2.59 13.06
CA ASN A 91 9.99 2.14 11.78
C ASN A 91 10.90 2.54 10.61
N GLN A 92 11.51 3.73 10.63
CA GLN A 92 12.47 4.16 9.61
C GLN A 92 13.70 3.24 9.51
N ASP A 93 14.16 2.67 10.63
CA ASP A 93 15.32 1.77 10.66
C ASP A 93 15.05 0.39 10.06
N LYS A 94 13.77 0.06 9.80
CA LYS A 94 13.35 -1.23 9.24
C LYS A 94 13.11 -1.19 7.72
N VAL A 95 13.16 -0.01 7.08
CA VAL A 95 12.82 0.19 5.65
C VAL A 95 14.05 0.40 4.79
#